data_AF-A0A7V8ZQ03-F1
#
_entry.id   AF-A0A7V8ZQ03-F1
#
_cell.length_a   1.000
_cell.length_b   1.000
_cell.length_c   1.000
_cell.angle_alpha   90.00
_cell.angle_beta   90.00
_cell.angle_gamma   90.00
#
_symmetry.space_group_name_H-M   'P 1'
#
loop_
_entity.id
_entity.type
_entity.pdbx_description
1 polymer ?
#
loop_
_entity_poly.entity_id
_entity_poly.type
_entity_poly.pdbx_seq_one_letter_code
_entity_poly.pdbx_strand_id
1 'polypeptide(L)'
;MKIFLSYSSKDRALAEQIHLALRAQDHVVFFDRSDLPAGEEYDVRIRQAIEDAGLFLFLVSPDSLSDGAYTLTELAIAQKTWEHPGGRVLPVMLRQTDITRLPPYLRAVTVLEPTGNLPAAVADAVHRIAAGRRLRIRNNVLAGVGVIIAGAASAYLLAPDWFSSLSGQPASEIIGKDGAPALLVAAGKFVMGDDETSPKREVYVDAFYMDKYEISIARYAKFLEATGSRQTPEYWNELDLGSHGDLPVIGVNWHEALAYCRWAGKRLPTEAEWEKAARGNDGRTYPWGENAPTASLANFGKESGNPFAGGLTSITSHEDGKSPYGIFNLAGNVEEWVADWYAEGYRTGAVWNPTGPDSGKDKVIRGGAWYGRLDALETARRFYVNPADRSDDRGFRCAQETPK
;
A
#
# COMPACT_ATOMS: atom_id res chain seq x y z
N MET A 1 -2.08 -16.86 -10.55
CA MET A 1 -2.21 -17.16 -9.09
C MET A 1 -0.80 -17.32 -8.51
N LYS A 2 -0.56 -16.98 -7.24
CA LYS A 2 0.73 -17.26 -6.57
C LYS A 2 0.80 -18.72 -6.13
N ILE A 3 1.88 -19.42 -6.43
CA ILE A 3 2.05 -20.85 -6.18
C ILE A 3 3.40 -21.07 -5.50
N PHE A 4 3.39 -21.78 -4.37
CA PHE A 4 4.61 -22.31 -3.78
C PHE A 4 4.83 -23.73 -4.30
N LEU A 5 5.94 -23.99 -4.99
CA LEU A 5 6.25 -25.31 -5.54
C LEU A 5 7.24 -26.03 -4.62
N SER A 6 6.74 -26.98 -3.83
CA SER A 6 7.53 -27.83 -2.92
C SER A 6 7.91 -29.13 -3.63
N TYR A 7 9.22 -29.40 -3.75
CA TYR A 7 9.76 -30.58 -4.42
C TYR A 7 11.08 -31.03 -3.81
N SER A 8 11.42 -32.32 -3.98
CA SER A 8 12.74 -32.83 -3.60
C SER A 8 13.80 -32.37 -4.60
N SER A 9 15.02 -32.06 -4.14
CA SER A 9 16.12 -31.66 -5.04
C SER A 9 16.43 -32.69 -6.14
N LYS A 10 16.14 -33.98 -5.88
CA LYS A 10 16.27 -35.06 -6.88
C LYS A 10 15.23 -35.00 -8.01
N ASP A 11 14.13 -34.28 -7.79
CA ASP A 11 13.02 -34.13 -8.72
C ASP A 11 13.06 -32.77 -9.47
N ARG A 12 14.16 -32.01 -9.31
CA ARG A 12 14.32 -30.64 -9.85
C ARG A 12 13.99 -30.51 -11.33
N ALA A 13 14.47 -31.44 -12.17
CA ALA A 13 14.26 -31.36 -13.62
C ALA A 13 12.77 -31.41 -14.01
N LEU A 14 11.97 -32.22 -13.32
CA LEU A 14 10.52 -32.29 -13.56
C LEU A 14 9.79 -31.10 -12.93
N ALA A 15 10.24 -30.67 -11.75
CA ALA A 15 9.71 -29.48 -11.10
C ALA A 15 9.94 -28.20 -11.94
N GLU A 16 11.06 -28.10 -12.66
CA GLU A 16 11.35 -26.99 -13.57
C GLU A 16 10.40 -26.95 -14.77
N GLN A 17 10.09 -28.10 -15.35
CA GLN A 17 9.12 -28.20 -16.44
C GLN A 17 7.71 -27.79 -15.96
N ILE A 18 7.32 -28.20 -14.76
CA ILE A 18 6.06 -27.79 -14.13
C ILE A 18 6.08 -26.28 -13.87
N HIS A 19 7.19 -25.74 -13.34
CA HIS A 19 7.36 -24.30 -13.12
C HIS A 19 7.13 -23.49 -14.39
N LEU A 20 7.78 -23.87 -15.50
CA LEU A 20 7.65 -23.22 -16.79
C LEU A 20 6.21 -23.30 -17.33
N ALA A 21 5.57 -24.48 -17.23
CA ALA A 21 4.19 -24.67 -17.68
C ALA A 21 3.19 -23.80 -16.89
N LEU A 22 3.39 -23.64 -15.59
CA LEU A 22 2.57 -22.77 -14.74
C LEU A 22 2.82 -21.29 -15.03
N ARG A 23 4.08 -20.89 -15.26
CA ARG A 23 4.44 -19.52 -15.65
C ARG A 23 3.83 -19.11 -17.00
N ALA A 24 3.76 -20.05 -17.95
CA ALA A 24 3.10 -19.84 -19.23
C ALA A 24 1.59 -19.58 -19.12
N GLN A 25 0.97 -19.84 -17.97
CA GLN A 25 -0.42 -19.53 -17.65
C GLN A 25 -0.57 -18.34 -16.68
N ASP A 26 0.41 -17.42 -16.69
CA ASP A 26 0.46 -16.21 -15.87
C ASP A 26 0.37 -16.50 -14.36
N HIS A 27 0.90 -17.65 -13.93
CA HIS A 27 1.07 -17.94 -12.53
C HIS A 27 2.44 -17.47 -12.04
N VAL A 28 2.45 -16.96 -10.81
CA VAL A 28 3.69 -16.59 -10.12
C VAL A 28 4.08 -17.80 -9.30
N VAL A 29 5.22 -18.42 -9.61
CA VAL A 29 5.63 -19.69 -9.01
C VAL A 29 6.95 -19.49 -8.29
N PHE A 30 6.98 -19.74 -6.99
CA PHE A 30 8.19 -19.82 -6.20
C PHE A 30 8.84 -21.20 -6.43
N PHE A 31 10.03 -21.24 -7.03
CA PHE A 31 10.62 -22.49 -7.59
C PHE A 31 12.05 -22.82 -7.14
N ASP A 32 12.95 -21.87 -6.89
CA ASP A 32 14.33 -22.24 -6.49
C ASP A 32 14.89 -21.39 -5.35
N ARG A 33 15.79 -22.04 -4.62
CA ARG A 33 16.44 -21.68 -3.37
C ARG A 33 17.81 -21.01 -3.58
N SER A 34 18.27 -20.88 -4.82
CA SER A 34 19.69 -20.59 -5.16
C SER A 34 20.03 -19.16 -5.59
N ASP A 35 19.08 -18.23 -5.72
CA ASP A 35 19.38 -16.84 -6.11
C ASP A 35 19.41 -15.90 -4.89
N LEU A 36 20.40 -16.06 -4.02
CA LEU A 36 20.71 -15.07 -2.98
C LEU A 36 22.21 -14.93 -2.67
N PRO A 37 22.69 -13.70 -2.37
CA PRO A 37 23.98 -13.46 -1.72
C PRO A 37 23.99 -13.97 -0.28
N ALA A 38 25.17 -14.37 0.21
CA ALA A 38 25.35 -14.94 1.54
C ALA A 38 24.97 -13.94 2.66
N GLY A 39 24.00 -14.29 3.53
CA GLY A 39 23.77 -13.55 4.78
C GLY A 39 22.35 -13.54 5.38
N GLU A 40 21.30 -13.88 4.65
CA GLU A 40 19.92 -13.95 5.22
C GLU A 40 19.54 -15.37 5.66
N GLU A 41 18.83 -15.49 6.78
CA GLU A 41 18.31 -16.76 7.29
C GLU A 41 17.25 -17.35 6.36
N TYR A 42 17.68 -18.37 5.61
CA TYR A 42 16.94 -19.16 4.63
C TYR A 42 15.49 -19.53 5.02
N ASP A 43 15.24 -19.76 6.31
CA ASP A 43 13.94 -20.20 6.85
C ASP A 43 12.85 -19.11 6.81
N VAL A 44 13.22 -17.82 6.88
CA VAL A 44 12.27 -16.69 6.91
C VAL A 44 11.60 -16.52 5.55
N ARG A 45 12.38 -16.57 4.47
CA ARG A 45 11.87 -16.40 3.10
C ARG A 45 10.97 -17.55 2.66
N ILE A 46 11.29 -18.78 3.07
CA ILE A 46 10.46 -19.96 2.77
C ILE A 46 9.11 -19.85 3.50
N ARG A 47 9.12 -19.43 4.76
CA ARG A 47 7.87 -19.19 5.50
C ARG A 47 7.01 -18.13 4.81
N GLN A 48 7.61 -17.01 4.45
CA GLN A 48 6.90 -15.91 3.79
C GLN A 48 6.37 -16.30 2.40
N ALA A 49 7.15 -17.05 1.61
CA ALA A 49 6.71 -17.54 0.30
C ALA A 49 5.55 -18.53 0.39
N ILE A 50 5.47 -19.33 1.46
CA ILE A 50 4.33 -20.22 1.73
C ILE A 50 3.11 -19.39 2.16
N GLU A 51 3.28 -18.43 3.05
CA GLU A 51 2.20 -17.54 3.52
C GLU A 51 1.57 -16.73 2.37
N ASP A 52 2.39 -16.24 1.45
CA ASP A 52 1.96 -15.45 0.30
C ASP A 52 1.34 -16.29 -0.84
N ALA A 53 1.49 -17.62 -0.79
CA ALA A 53 1.02 -18.49 -1.85
C ALA A 53 -0.51 -18.63 -1.82
N GLY A 54 -1.12 -18.47 -2.99
CA GLY A 54 -2.53 -18.79 -3.18
C GLY A 54 -2.78 -20.29 -3.22
N LEU A 55 -1.78 -21.07 -3.63
CA LEU A 55 -1.80 -22.53 -3.72
C LEU A 55 -0.42 -23.09 -3.35
N PHE A 56 -0.37 -24.09 -2.49
CA PHE A 56 0.82 -24.85 -2.18
C PHE A 56 0.80 -26.17 -2.96
N LEU A 57 1.70 -26.27 -3.93
CA LEU A 57 1.82 -27.38 -4.85
C LEU A 57 2.93 -28.31 -4.34
N PHE A 58 2.55 -29.48 -3.83
CA PHE A 58 3.49 -30.44 -3.25
C PHE A 58 3.73 -31.60 -4.20
N LEU A 59 4.95 -31.74 -4.73
CA LEU A 59 5.31 -32.88 -5.58
C LEU A 59 5.65 -34.10 -4.72
N VAL A 60 4.77 -35.09 -4.76
CA VAL A 60 4.87 -36.34 -3.99
C VAL A 60 5.79 -37.32 -4.70
N SER A 61 6.86 -37.70 -4.01
CA SER A 61 7.80 -38.73 -4.42
C SER A 61 8.37 -39.43 -3.18
N PRO A 62 9.01 -40.60 -3.31
CA PRO A 62 9.65 -41.25 -2.16
C PRO A 62 10.69 -40.35 -1.47
N ASP A 63 11.35 -39.47 -2.23
CA ASP A 63 12.38 -38.56 -1.73
C ASP A 63 11.82 -37.26 -1.14
N SER A 64 10.61 -36.83 -1.53
CA SER A 64 9.96 -35.69 -0.86
C SER A 64 9.28 -36.07 0.46
N LEU A 65 9.18 -37.37 0.75
CA LEU A 65 8.65 -37.92 2.00
C LEU A 65 9.71 -38.64 2.86
N SER A 66 10.99 -38.58 2.49
CA SER A 66 12.04 -39.19 3.32
C SER A 66 12.20 -38.43 4.63
N ASP A 67 12.61 -39.12 5.70
CA ASP A 67 12.89 -38.49 6.98
C ASP A 67 13.94 -37.38 6.82
N GLY A 68 13.66 -36.21 7.38
CA GLY A 68 14.52 -35.02 7.24
C GLY A 68 14.43 -34.33 5.87
N ALA A 69 13.53 -34.75 4.97
CA ALA A 69 13.30 -34.02 3.72
C ALA A 69 12.79 -32.62 4.02
N TYR A 70 13.46 -31.62 3.45
CA TYR A 70 13.10 -30.21 3.66
C TYR A 70 11.66 -29.89 3.19
N THR A 71 11.15 -30.65 2.21
CA THR A 71 9.75 -30.59 1.77
C THR A 71 8.76 -30.84 2.91
N LEU A 72 9.11 -31.67 3.91
CA LEU A 72 8.28 -31.88 5.09
C LEU A 72 8.31 -30.69 6.05
N THR A 73 9.43 -29.95 6.11
CA THR A 73 9.52 -28.67 6.84
C THR A 73 8.63 -27.62 6.17
N GLU A 74 8.68 -27.51 4.84
CA GLU A 74 7.79 -26.63 4.05
C GLU A 74 6.32 -27.02 4.26
N LEU A 75 6.01 -28.32 4.25
CA LEU A 75 4.66 -28.81 4.51
C LEU A 75 4.17 -28.48 5.92
N ALA A 76 5.04 -28.60 6.93
CA ALA A 76 4.70 -28.24 8.31
C ALA A 76 4.41 -26.74 8.46
N ILE A 77 5.12 -25.89 7.71
CA ILE A 77 4.81 -24.47 7.63
C ILE A 77 3.44 -24.26 6.95
N ALA A 78 3.20 -24.88 5.80
CA ALA A 78 1.92 -24.77 5.09
C ALA A 78 0.72 -25.23 5.93
N GLN A 79 0.91 -26.25 6.78
CA GLN A 79 -0.12 -26.73 7.71
C GLN A 79 -0.37 -25.73 8.85
N LYS A 80 0.65 -25.00 9.32
CA LYS A 80 0.46 -23.92 10.29
C LYS A 80 -0.23 -22.70 9.66
N THR A 81 0.08 -22.39 8.41
CA THR A 81 -0.50 -21.27 7.67
C THR A 81 -1.96 -21.52 7.31
N TRP A 82 -2.30 -22.74 6.88
CA TRP A 82 -3.67 -23.12 6.56
C TRP A 82 -4.08 -24.34 7.37
N GLU A 83 -4.92 -24.14 8.39
CA GLU A 83 -5.43 -25.25 9.21
C GLU A 83 -6.22 -26.27 8.36
N HIS A 84 -6.89 -25.80 7.30
CA HIS A 84 -7.63 -26.63 6.36
C HIS A 84 -6.97 -26.61 4.96
N PRO A 85 -6.53 -27.77 4.43
CA PRO A 85 -5.81 -27.85 3.15
C PRO A 85 -6.72 -27.66 1.92
N GLY A 86 -8.04 -27.72 2.10
CA GLY A 86 -9.04 -27.68 1.02
C GLY A 86 -8.90 -26.46 0.11
N GLY A 87 -8.59 -26.73 -1.17
CA GLY A 87 -8.40 -25.70 -2.19
C GLY A 87 -7.15 -24.84 -2.01
N ARG A 88 -6.36 -25.04 -0.94
CA ARG A 88 -5.09 -24.33 -0.64
C ARG A 88 -3.87 -25.20 -0.90
N VAL A 89 -4.02 -26.51 -0.82
CA VAL A 89 -2.94 -27.48 -1.05
C VAL A 89 -3.33 -28.41 -2.20
N LEU A 90 -2.40 -28.62 -3.12
CA LEU A 90 -2.52 -29.61 -4.20
C LEU A 90 -1.33 -30.57 -4.14
N PRO A 91 -1.49 -31.79 -3.61
CA PRO A 91 -0.50 -32.84 -3.74
C PRO A 91 -0.55 -33.40 -5.18
N VAL A 92 0.61 -33.54 -5.81
CA VAL A 92 0.76 -34.11 -7.16
C VAL A 92 1.64 -35.34 -7.07
N MET A 93 1.12 -36.51 -7.42
CA MET A 93 1.89 -37.75 -7.51
C MET A 93 2.89 -37.66 -8.66
N LEU A 94 4.16 -37.44 -8.33
CA LEU A 94 5.25 -37.31 -9.30
C LEU A 94 5.87 -38.67 -9.62
N ARG A 95 6.08 -39.49 -8.59
CA ARG A 95 6.57 -40.86 -8.69
C ARG A 95 5.72 -41.74 -7.78
N GLN A 96 5.49 -42.99 -8.19
CA GLN A 96 4.63 -43.93 -7.46
C GLN A 96 5.05 -44.01 -5.98
N THR A 97 4.15 -43.57 -5.11
CA THR A 97 4.37 -43.49 -3.66
C THR A 97 3.14 -44.02 -2.97
N ASP A 98 3.34 -44.90 -1.98
CA ASP A 98 2.25 -45.45 -1.19
C ASP A 98 1.49 -44.33 -0.45
N ILE A 99 0.18 -44.25 -0.69
CA ILE A 99 -0.68 -43.22 -0.12
C ILE A 99 -0.71 -43.25 1.41
N THR A 100 -0.46 -44.41 2.03
CA THR A 100 -0.40 -44.54 3.50
C THR A 100 0.79 -43.80 4.09
N ARG A 101 1.85 -43.57 3.31
CA ARG A 101 3.05 -42.82 3.72
C ARG A 101 2.87 -41.31 3.64
N LEU A 102 1.82 -40.81 2.99
CA LEU A 102 1.57 -39.38 2.91
C LEU A 102 1.16 -38.83 4.28
N PRO A 103 1.69 -37.69 4.74
CA PRO A 103 1.22 -37.01 5.94
C PRO A 103 -0.30 -36.81 5.94
N PRO A 104 -0.99 -36.91 7.10
CA PRO A 104 -2.45 -36.76 7.19
C PRO A 104 -2.98 -35.50 6.51
N TYR A 105 -2.22 -34.40 6.61
CA TYR A 105 -2.56 -33.11 6.00
C TYR A 105 -2.64 -33.16 4.47
N LEU A 106 -1.77 -33.93 3.80
CA LEU A 106 -1.86 -34.15 2.34
C LEU A 106 -2.98 -35.13 1.97
N ARG A 107 -3.28 -36.11 2.83
CA ARG A 107 -4.38 -37.08 2.60
C ARG A 107 -5.78 -36.47 2.78
N ALA A 108 -5.87 -35.31 3.42
CA ALA A 108 -7.14 -34.60 3.63
C ALA A 108 -7.66 -33.89 2.37
N VAL A 109 -6.91 -33.92 1.26
CA VAL A 109 -7.30 -33.36 -0.04
C VAL A 109 -7.06 -34.37 -1.15
N THR A 110 -7.72 -34.16 -2.29
CA THR A 110 -7.51 -34.99 -3.48
C THR A 110 -6.07 -34.86 -3.97
N VAL A 111 -5.39 -36.00 -4.07
CA VAL A 111 -4.07 -36.11 -4.71
C VAL A 111 -4.28 -36.17 -6.22
N LEU A 112 -3.59 -35.30 -6.96
CA LEU A 112 -3.58 -35.35 -8.42
C LEU A 112 -2.64 -36.48 -8.87
N GLU A 113 -3.16 -37.41 -9.67
CA GLU A 113 -2.39 -38.46 -10.33
C GLU A 113 -2.38 -38.21 -11.84
N PRO A 114 -1.34 -37.53 -12.36
CA PRO A 114 -1.28 -37.13 -13.77
C PRO A 114 -1.14 -38.34 -14.69
N THR A 115 -2.04 -38.45 -15.68
CA THR A 115 -1.90 -39.40 -16.79
C THR A 115 -1.38 -38.66 -18.03
N GLY A 116 -0.24 -39.09 -18.59
CA GLY A 116 0.33 -38.49 -19.81
C GLY A 116 1.32 -37.36 -19.52
N ASN A 117 1.17 -36.19 -20.16
CA ASN A 117 2.11 -35.08 -19.99
C ASN A 117 1.92 -34.41 -18.61
N LEU A 118 2.85 -34.70 -17.71
CA LEU A 118 2.83 -34.24 -16.32
C LEU A 118 2.73 -32.70 -16.19
N PRO A 119 3.62 -31.88 -16.79
CA PRO A 119 3.50 -30.42 -16.70
C PRO A 119 2.15 -29.87 -17.16
N ALA A 120 1.62 -30.39 -18.28
CA ALA A 120 0.33 -29.95 -18.82
C ALA A 120 -0.83 -30.32 -17.89
N ALA A 121 -0.83 -31.55 -17.35
CA ALA A 121 -1.86 -32.00 -16.41
C ALA A 121 -1.85 -31.19 -15.10
N VAL A 122 -0.67 -30.84 -14.59
CA VAL A 122 -0.53 -29.98 -13.41
C VAL A 122 -1.03 -28.57 -13.70
N ALA A 123 -0.63 -27.98 -14.83
CA ALA A 123 -1.05 -26.64 -15.20
C ALA A 123 -2.58 -26.54 -15.37
N ASP A 124 -3.20 -27.52 -16.03
CA ASP A 124 -4.65 -27.61 -16.19
C ASP A 124 -5.40 -27.80 -14.85
N ALA A 125 -4.88 -28.64 -13.94
CA ALA A 125 -5.44 -28.78 -12.60
C ALA A 125 -5.40 -27.45 -11.82
N VAL A 126 -4.29 -26.73 -11.89
CA VAL A 126 -4.15 -25.41 -11.26
C VAL A 126 -5.06 -24.38 -11.92
N HIS A 127 -5.20 -24.40 -13.25
CA HIS A 127 -6.12 -23.53 -13.99
C HIS A 127 -7.56 -23.71 -13.49
N ARG A 128 -8.03 -24.95 -13.32
CA ARG A 128 -9.37 -25.24 -12.77
C ARG A 128 -9.55 -24.70 -11.35
N ILE A 129 -8.55 -24.86 -10.49
CA ILE A 129 -8.60 -24.33 -9.11
C ILE A 129 -8.69 -22.79 -9.15
N ALA A 130 -7.91 -22.14 -10.02
CA ALA A 130 -7.93 -20.69 -10.17
C ALA A 130 -9.27 -20.18 -10.75
N ALA A 131 -9.83 -20.86 -11.76
CA ALA A 131 -11.11 -20.52 -12.36
C ALA A 131 -12.28 -20.70 -11.37
N GLY A 132 -12.28 -21.78 -10.59
CA GLY A 132 -13.27 -22.02 -9.53
C GLY A 132 -13.27 -20.93 -8.46
N ARG A 133 -12.10 -20.39 -8.09
CA ARG A 133 -11.99 -19.24 -7.18
C ARG A 133 -12.57 -17.96 -7.78
N ARG A 134 -12.31 -17.68 -9.07
CA ARG A 134 -12.86 -16.51 -9.78
C ARG A 134 -14.39 -16.57 -9.86
N LEU A 135 -14.97 -17.75 -10.13
CA LEU A 135 -16.42 -17.95 -10.18
C LEU A 135 -17.10 -17.77 -8.81
N ARG A 136 -16.46 -18.23 -7.72
CA ARG A 136 -16.98 -18.04 -6.36
C ARG A 136 -16.98 -16.56 -5.94
N ILE A 137 -15.94 -15.81 -6.33
CA ILE A 137 -15.88 -14.35 -6.12
C ILE A 137 -16.98 -13.66 -6.95
N ARG A 138 -17.14 -14.02 -8.23
CA ARG A 138 -18.18 -13.43 -9.10
C ARG A 138 -19.62 -13.73 -8.64
N ASN A 139 -19.90 -14.95 -8.18
CA ASN A 139 -21.23 -15.31 -7.68
C ASN A 139 -21.54 -14.66 -6.33
N ASN A 140 -20.55 -14.44 -5.46
CA ASN A 140 -20.73 -13.68 -4.23
C ASN A 140 -21.02 -12.19 -4.50
N VAL A 141 -20.48 -11.63 -5.60
CA VAL A 141 -20.80 -10.26 -6.06
C VAL A 141 -22.21 -10.19 -6.67
N LEU A 142 -22.62 -11.16 -7.49
CA LEU A 142 -23.96 -11.19 -8.11
C LEU A 142 -25.11 -11.43 -7.10
N ALA A 143 -24.88 -12.23 -6.06
CA ALA A 143 -25.84 -12.41 -4.97
C ALA A 143 -26.05 -11.11 -4.15
N GLY A 144 -25.03 -10.24 -4.07
CA GLY A 144 -25.12 -8.94 -3.42
C GLY A 144 -25.92 -7.89 -4.22
N VAL A 145 -25.92 -7.97 -5.57
CA VAL A 145 -26.61 -7.01 -6.44
C VAL A 145 -28.11 -7.30 -6.56
N GLY A 146 -28.53 -8.58 -6.53
CA GLY A 146 -29.93 -8.98 -6.68
C GLY A 146 -30.86 -8.55 -5.54
N VAL A 147 -30.33 -8.24 -4.35
CA VAL A 147 -31.11 -7.82 -3.18
C VAL A 147 -31.42 -6.30 -3.19
N ILE A 148 -30.65 -5.49 -3.94
CA ILE A 148 -30.73 -4.03 -3.90
C ILE A 148 -31.89 -3.47 -4.74
N ILE A 149 -32.33 -4.17 -5.79
CA ILE A 149 -33.33 -3.62 -6.74
C ILE A 149 -34.79 -3.79 -6.24
N ALA A 150 -35.09 -4.74 -5.35
CA ALA A 150 -36.46 -4.97 -4.88
C ALA A 150 -36.85 -4.21 -3.60
N GLY A 151 -35.88 -3.72 -2.81
CA GLY A 151 -36.14 -3.13 -1.48
C GLY A 151 -36.40 -1.61 -1.45
N ALA A 152 -36.08 -0.89 -2.53
CA ALA A 152 -36.05 0.58 -2.51
C ALA A 152 -37.44 1.26 -2.55
N ALA A 153 -38.54 0.54 -2.82
CA ALA A 153 -39.85 1.15 -3.06
C ALA A 153 -40.83 1.09 -1.88
N SER A 154 -40.52 0.46 -0.74
CA SER A 154 -41.52 0.27 0.33
C SER A 154 -41.06 0.51 1.77
N ALA A 155 -39.79 0.83 2.01
CA ALA A 155 -39.25 0.99 3.37
C ALA A 155 -39.11 2.45 3.85
N TYR A 156 -39.68 3.44 3.15
CA TYR A 156 -39.55 4.85 3.55
C TYR A 156 -40.46 5.28 4.72
N LEU A 157 -41.28 4.38 5.28
CA LEU A 157 -42.33 4.79 6.22
C LEU A 157 -42.34 4.11 7.59
N LEU A 158 -41.61 3.03 7.86
CA LEU A 158 -41.67 2.38 9.19
C LEU A 158 -40.36 1.69 9.59
N ALA A 159 -39.66 2.34 10.54
CA ALA A 159 -38.67 1.82 11.49
C ALA A 159 -37.22 1.56 11.00
N PRO A 160 -36.24 1.39 11.91
CA PRO A 160 -35.92 2.05 13.19
C PRO A 160 -34.44 2.56 13.25
N ASP A 161 -34.09 3.31 14.30
CA ASP A 161 -32.82 4.04 14.58
C ASP A 161 -31.47 3.27 14.55
N TRP A 162 -31.37 2.09 13.94
CA TRP A 162 -30.10 1.33 13.83
C TRP A 162 -29.43 1.42 12.45
N PHE A 163 -30.09 2.04 11.45
CA PHE A 163 -29.51 2.31 10.12
C PHE A 163 -28.53 3.51 10.09
N SER A 164 -28.26 4.11 11.24
CA SER A 164 -27.24 5.15 11.46
C SER A 164 -25.83 4.59 11.69
N SER A 165 -25.60 3.28 11.57
CA SER A 165 -24.30 2.66 11.91
C SER A 165 -23.36 2.29 10.75
N LEU A 166 -23.67 2.66 9.50
CA LEU A 166 -22.75 2.52 8.36
C LEU A 166 -22.39 3.85 7.67
N SER A 167 -22.77 4.98 8.27
CA SER A 167 -22.15 6.27 8.00
C SER A 167 -21.02 6.50 9.00
N GLY A 168 -19.79 6.62 8.51
CA GLY A 168 -18.65 7.21 9.20
C GLY A 168 -18.46 6.80 10.67
N GLN A 169 -17.54 5.87 10.93
CA GLN A 169 -16.68 6.13 12.09
C GLN A 169 -16.02 7.48 11.77
N PRO A 170 -16.25 8.58 12.51
CA PRO A 170 -15.42 9.74 12.33
C PRO A 170 -13.99 9.25 12.53
N ALA A 171 -13.14 9.40 11.52
CA ALA A 171 -11.71 9.23 11.72
C ALA A 171 -11.40 10.04 12.97
N SER A 172 -10.96 9.37 14.05
CA SER A 172 -10.99 9.96 15.39
C SER A 172 -10.15 11.23 15.37
N GLU A 173 -10.76 12.40 15.19
CA GLU A 173 -10.01 13.62 14.95
C GLU A 173 -9.37 14.03 16.28
N ILE A 174 -8.09 14.36 16.24
CA ILE A 174 -7.36 14.90 17.38
C ILE A 174 -6.82 16.27 17.03
N ILE A 175 -6.59 17.09 18.06
CA ILE A 175 -5.95 18.40 17.89
C ILE A 175 -4.51 18.29 18.37
N GLY A 176 -3.56 18.52 17.47
CA GLY A 176 -2.13 18.56 17.78
C GLY A 176 -1.76 19.73 18.69
N LYS A 177 -0.55 19.71 19.25
CA LYS A 177 -0.06 20.78 20.15
C LYS A 177 0.05 22.15 19.45
N ASP A 178 0.22 22.13 18.13
CA ASP A 178 0.22 23.28 17.24
C ASP A 178 -1.19 23.77 16.85
N GLY A 179 -2.24 23.09 17.34
CA GLY A 179 -3.63 23.38 17.00
C GLY A 179 -4.05 22.89 15.61
N ALA A 180 -3.23 22.08 14.92
CA ALA A 180 -3.65 21.45 13.67
C ALA A 180 -4.52 20.22 13.96
N PRO A 181 -5.69 20.07 13.29
CA PRO A 181 -6.46 18.84 13.37
C PRO A 181 -5.77 17.72 12.60
N ALA A 182 -5.77 16.52 13.16
CA ALA A 182 -5.21 15.32 12.54
C ALA A 182 -6.22 14.17 12.56
N LEU A 183 -6.23 13.38 11.50
CA LEU A 183 -7.17 12.27 11.30
C LEU A 183 -6.43 10.94 11.40
N LEU A 184 -7.12 9.94 11.97
CA LEU A 184 -6.59 8.59 12.09
C LEU A 184 -6.55 7.92 10.72
N VAL A 185 -5.37 7.50 10.30
CA VAL A 185 -5.18 6.56 9.20
C VAL A 185 -5.03 5.17 9.83
N ALA A 186 -6.01 4.31 9.62
CA ALA A 186 -6.07 3.00 10.27
C ALA A 186 -4.91 2.09 9.85
N ALA A 187 -4.44 1.24 10.79
CA ALA A 187 -3.43 0.24 10.50
C ALA A 187 -3.89 -0.72 9.40
N GLY A 188 -2.95 -1.26 8.63
CA GLY A 188 -3.26 -2.26 7.63
C GLY A 188 -2.38 -2.21 6.39
N LYS A 189 -2.62 -3.20 5.54
CA LYS A 189 -1.94 -3.38 4.26
C LYS A 189 -2.56 -2.50 3.19
N PHE A 190 -1.73 -1.94 2.33
CA PHE A 190 -2.14 -1.28 1.09
C PHE A 190 -1.13 -1.55 -0.03
N VAL A 191 -1.55 -1.32 -1.27
CA VAL A 191 -0.65 -1.40 -2.43
C VAL A 191 -0.02 -0.03 -2.65
N MET A 192 1.30 0.04 -2.47
CA MET A 192 2.13 1.21 -2.71
C MET A 192 2.77 1.12 -4.11
N GLY A 193 2.79 2.21 -4.87
CA GLY A 193 3.36 2.30 -6.22
C GLY A 193 2.36 2.07 -7.36
N ASP A 194 2.83 2.22 -8.60
CA ASP A 194 2.04 2.23 -9.84
C ASP A 194 2.57 1.30 -10.96
N ASP A 195 3.75 0.72 -10.81
CA ASP A 195 4.57 -0.03 -11.81
C ASP A 195 5.14 0.82 -12.96
N GLU A 196 4.74 2.08 -13.11
CA GLU A 196 5.27 2.99 -14.14
C GLU A 196 6.50 3.73 -13.64
N THR A 197 6.38 4.29 -12.44
CA THR A 197 7.39 5.13 -11.80
C THR A 197 7.99 4.43 -10.59
N SER A 198 7.22 3.48 -10.02
CA SER A 198 7.55 2.78 -8.78
C SER A 198 6.89 1.40 -8.74
N PRO A 199 7.62 0.30 -8.49
CA PRO A 199 7.04 -1.03 -8.53
C PRO A 199 5.95 -1.19 -7.47
N LYS A 200 4.79 -1.73 -7.86
CA LYS A 200 3.69 -2.04 -6.94
C LYS A 200 4.14 -3.07 -5.92
N ARG A 201 3.92 -2.74 -4.65
CA ARG A 201 4.22 -3.62 -3.53
C ARG A 201 3.17 -3.50 -2.45
N GLU A 202 2.83 -4.63 -1.83
CA GLU A 202 2.02 -4.61 -0.63
C GLU A 202 2.91 -4.20 0.55
N VAL A 203 2.49 -3.16 1.26
CA VAL A 203 3.14 -2.71 2.49
C VAL A 203 2.10 -2.61 3.60
N TYR A 204 2.48 -2.98 4.80
CA TYR A 204 1.74 -2.74 6.04
C TYR A 204 2.22 -1.42 6.64
N VAL A 205 1.27 -0.58 7.04
CA VAL A 205 1.54 0.61 7.83
C VAL A 205 0.67 0.55 9.08
N ASP A 206 1.27 0.76 10.25
CA ASP A 206 0.59 0.86 11.54
C ASP A 206 -0.44 2.00 11.54
N ALA A 207 -1.26 2.07 12.59
CA ALA A 207 -2.19 3.17 12.74
C ALA A 207 -1.41 4.42 13.18
N PHE A 208 -1.63 5.53 12.49
CA PHE A 208 -1.01 6.81 12.78
C PHE A 208 -2.01 7.95 12.54
N TYR A 209 -1.72 9.11 13.10
CA TYR A 209 -2.44 10.34 12.80
C TYR A 209 -1.68 11.15 11.76
N MET A 210 -2.38 11.70 10.78
CA MET A 210 -1.84 12.66 9.82
C MET A 210 -2.63 13.96 9.89
N ASP A 211 -1.96 15.09 9.78
CA ASP A 211 -2.63 16.39 9.72
C ASP A 211 -3.65 16.40 8.57
N LYS A 212 -4.87 16.84 8.88
CA LYS A 212 -6.01 16.89 7.97
C LYS A 212 -5.76 17.83 6.78
N TYR A 213 -4.92 18.82 7.01
CA TYR A 213 -4.59 19.90 6.09
C TYR A 213 -3.06 20.08 6.01
N GLU A 214 -2.58 20.71 4.95
CA GLU A 214 -1.21 21.24 4.91
C GLU A 214 -0.97 22.21 6.08
N ILE A 215 0.28 22.38 6.52
CA ILE A 215 0.59 23.40 7.51
C ILE A 215 0.34 24.78 6.90
N SER A 216 -0.50 25.59 7.55
CA SER A 216 -0.82 26.93 7.05
C SER A 216 0.22 27.96 7.46
N ILE A 217 0.26 29.07 6.73
CA ILE A 217 1.09 30.23 7.04
C ILE A 217 0.84 30.72 8.48
N ALA A 218 -0.42 30.79 8.92
CA ALA A 218 -0.75 31.23 10.27
C ALA A 218 -0.22 30.27 11.35
N ARG A 219 -0.20 28.95 11.10
CA ARG A 219 0.39 27.99 12.04
C ARG A 219 1.92 28.09 12.05
N TYR A 220 2.53 28.24 10.88
CA TYR A 220 3.98 28.42 10.79
C TYR A 220 4.45 29.74 11.43
N ALA A 221 3.66 30.81 11.35
CA ALA A 221 3.94 32.08 12.02
C ALA A 221 4.02 31.90 13.56
N LYS A 222 3.12 31.10 14.16
CA LYS A 222 3.18 30.77 15.59
C LYS A 222 4.45 30.00 15.97
N PHE A 223 4.92 29.12 15.09
CA PHE A 223 6.20 28.43 15.28
C PHE A 223 7.38 29.42 15.28
N LEU A 224 7.42 30.34 14.31
CA LEU A 224 8.47 31.37 14.25
C LEU A 224 8.46 32.26 15.50
N GLU A 225 7.28 32.69 15.94
CA GLU A 225 7.10 33.47 17.17
C GLU A 225 7.57 32.69 18.41
N ALA A 226 7.09 31.46 18.59
CA ALA A 226 7.39 30.63 19.76
C ALA A 226 8.88 30.25 19.87
N THR A 227 9.58 30.13 18.74
CA THR A 227 11.01 29.79 18.71
C THR A 227 11.93 31.01 18.67
N GLY A 228 11.38 32.21 18.41
CA GLY A 228 12.17 33.41 18.17
C GLY A 228 13.05 33.31 16.92
N SER A 229 12.70 32.44 15.96
CA SER A 229 13.47 32.26 14.73
C SER A 229 13.44 33.53 13.89
N ARG A 230 14.63 34.00 13.49
CA ARG A 230 14.78 35.11 12.54
C ARG A 230 14.84 34.66 11.08
N GLN A 231 15.01 33.37 10.85
CA GLN A 231 15.00 32.80 9.51
C GLN A 231 13.56 32.44 9.15
N THR A 232 13.03 33.14 8.15
CA THR A 232 11.70 32.91 7.61
C THR A 232 11.78 32.07 6.33
N PRO A 233 10.68 31.42 5.92
CA PRO A 233 10.57 30.79 4.61
C PRO A 233 10.92 31.75 3.47
N GLU A 234 11.30 31.18 2.34
CA GLU A 234 11.37 31.94 1.08
C GLU A 234 9.97 32.45 0.74
N TYR A 235 9.87 33.64 0.14
CA TYR A 235 8.60 34.35 -0.12
C TYR A 235 7.85 34.88 1.12
N TRP A 236 8.39 34.74 2.34
CA TRP A 236 7.71 35.23 3.55
C TRP A 236 7.47 36.75 3.57
N ASN A 237 8.29 37.54 2.86
CA ASN A 237 8.11 38.99 2.77
C ASN A 237 7.06 39.42 1.73
N GLU A 238 6.57 38.48 0.91
CA GLU A 238 5.59 38.75 -0.14
C GLU A 238 4.15 38.47 0.32
N LEU A 239 3.98 37.79 1.46
CA LEU A 239 2.67 37.48 2.01
C LEU A 239 2.12 38.62 2.89
N ASP A 240 0.80 38.77 2.86
CA ASP A 240 0.03 39.46 3.89
C ASP A 240 -0.55 38.42 4.86
N LEU A 241 -0.09 38.40 6.11
CA LEU A 241 -0.50 37.39 7.09
C LEU A 241 -2.01 37.45 7.39
N GLY A 242 -2.62 38.63 7.27
CA GLY A 242 -4.06 38.82 7.48
C GLY A 242 -4.90 38.14 6.41
N SER A 243 -4.45 38.18 5.15
CA SER A 243 -5.19 37.62 4.01
C SER A 243 -4.75 36.21 3.62
N HIS A 244 -3.51 35.82 3.94
CA HIS A 244 -2.91 34.56 3.49
C HIS A 244 -2.76 33.52 4.62
N GLY A 245 -3.21 33.80 5.84
CA GLY A 245 -3.03 32.92 6.99
C GLY A 245 -3.51 31.47 6.80
N ASP A 246 -4.55 31.27 5.98
CA ASP A 246 -5.14 29.96 5.66
C ASP A 246 -4.58 29.32 4.39
N LEU A 247 -3.59 29.93 3.72
CA LEU A 247 -2.85 29.28 2.64
C LEU A 247 -1.77 28.35 3.21
N PRO A 248 -1.35 27.30 2.47
CA PRO A 248 -0.25 26.45 2.90
C PRO A 248 1.05 27.27 2.99
N VAL A 249 1.90 26.94 3.95
CA VAL A 249 3.26 27.49 4.01
C VAL A 249 4.09 26.88 2.87
N ILE A 250 4.79 27.75 2.15
CA ILE A 250 5.70 27.43 1.04
C ILE A 250 7.09 28.01 1.30
N GLY A 251 8.06 27.76 0.42
CA GLY A 251 9.41 28.32 0.56
C GLY A 251 10.20 27.73 1.74
N VAL A 252 9.78 26.55 2.22
CA VAL A 252 10.46 25.82 3.30
C VAL A 252 11.27 24.66 2.73
N ASN A 253 12.47 24.47 3.27
CA ASN A 253 13.25 23.28 2.95
C ASN A 253 12.89 22.12 3.89
N TRP A 254 13.44 20.93 3.61
CA TRP A 254 13.09 19.72 4.36
C TRP A 254 13.45 19.82 5.85
N HIS A 255 14.57 20.50 6.17
CA HIS A 255 15.04 20.65 7.54
C HIS A 255 14.12 21.55 8.37
N GLU A 256 13.57 22.60 7.76
CA GLU A 256 12.60 23.50 8.40
C GLU A 256 11.25 22.83 8.62
N ALA A 257 10.76 22.10 7.62
CA ALA A 257 9.56 21.28 7.75
C ALA A 257 9.68 20.27 8.91
N LEU A 258 10.83 19.58 8.98
CA LEU A 258 11.14 18.68 10.09
C LEU A 258 11.21 19.41 11.44
N ALA A 259 11.82 20.59 11.49
CA ALA A 259 11.94 21.38 12.72
C ALA A 259 10.56 21.81 13.24
N TYR A 260 9.67 22.27 12.36
CA TYR A 260 8.29 22.58 12.71
C TYR A 260 7.59 21.34 13.29
N CYS A 261 7.62 20.20 12.60
CA CYS A 261 6.92 19.01 13.08
C CYS A 261 7.46 18.57 14.44
N ARG A 262 8.77 18.63 14.68
CA ARG A 262 9.37 18.32 15.99
C ARG A 262 8.91 19.27 17.08
N TRP A 263 8.87 20.58 16.80
CA TRP A 263 8.35 21.58 17.74
C TRP A 263 6.87 21.31 18.09
N ALA A 264 6.07 20.92 17.11
CA ALA A 264 4.67 20.52 17.31
C ALA A 264 4.51 19.18 18.06
N GLY A 265 5.60 18.48 18.40
CA GLY A 265 5.56 17.14 19.01
C GLY A 265 5.17 16.03 18.04
N LYS A 266 5.39 16.24 16.75
CA LYS A 266 5.06 15.38 15.61
C LYS A 266 6.33 15.01 14.83
N ARG A 267 6.16 14.40 13.66
CA ARG A 267 7.21 14.11 12.67
C ARG A 267 6.69 14.39 11.25
N LEU A 268 7.57 14.38 10.26
CA LEU A 268 7.11 14.23 8.87
C LEU A 268 6.54 12.82 8.68
N PRO A 269 5.51 12.64 7.82
CA PRO A 269 5.05 11.31 7.44
C PRO A 269 6.14 10.57 6.68
N THR A 270 6.14 9.24 6.76
CA THR A 270 6.91 8.45 5.78
C THR A 270 6.23 8.53 4.41
N GLU A 271 6.97 8.20 3.36
CA GLU A 271 6.42 8.12 2.01
C GLU A 271 5.24 7.13 1.94
N ALA A 272 5.36 5.98 2.61
CA ALA A 272 4.31 4.98 2.63
C ALA A 272 3.08 5.42 3.43
N GLU A 273 3.27 6.16 4.51
CA GLU A 273 2.17 6.77 5.26
C GLU A 273 1.43 7.80 4.42
N TRP A 274 2.17 8.68 3.73
CA TRP A 274 1.59 9.68 2.85
C TRP A 274 0.77 9.02 1.74
N GLU A 275 1.34 8.03 1.06
CA GLU A 275 0.64 7.34 -0.03
C GLU A 275 -0.59 6.59 0.49
N LYS A 276 -0.50 5.92 1.64
CA LYS A 276 -1.65 5.26 2.25
C LYS A 276 -2.75 6.26 2.57
N ALA A 277 -2.40 7.39 3.17
CA ALA A 277 -3.35 8.45 3.53
C ALA A 277 -4.08 9.00 2.29
N ALA A 278 -3.40 9.08 1.15
CA ALA A 278 -3.98 9.53 -0.11
C ALA A 278 -4.80 8.41 -0.79
N ARG A 279 -4.24 7.21 -0.88
CA ARG A 279 -4.69 6.11 -1.74
C ARG A 279 -5.68 5.15 -1.08
N GLY A 280 -5.75 5.11 0.25
CA GLY A 280 -6.52 4.07 0.92
C GLY A 280 -5.98 2.66 0.62
N ASN A 281 -6.84 1.65 0.78
CA ASN A 281 -6.48 0.24 0.58
C ASN A 281 -6.99 -0.33 -0.75
N ASP A 282 -7.71 0.46 -1.54
CA ASP A 282 -8.30 0.05 -2.83
C ASP A 282 -7.42 0.39 -4.03
N GLY A 283 -6.29 1.08 -3.80
CA GLY A 283 -5.30 1.33 -4.84
C GLY A 283 -5.74 2.38 -5.87
N ARG A 284 -6.55 3.36 -5.46
CA ARG A 284 -7.09 4.41 -6.33
C ARG A 284 -6.04 5.31 -6.96
N THR A 285 -6.33 5.86 -8.14
CA THR A 285 -5.41 6.76 -8.85
C THR A 285 -5.26 8.12 -8.15
N TYR A 286 -6.37 8.76 -7.78
CA TYR A 286 -6.41 10.05 -7.07
C TYR A 286 -7.03 9.90 -5.67
N PRO A 287 -6.82 10.84 -4.73
CA PRO A 287 -7.39 10.73 -3.39
C PRO A 287 -8.91 10.48 -3.36
N TRP A 288 -9.65 11.10 -4.29
CA TRP A 288 -11.10 10.96 -4.44
C TRP A 288 -11.55 9.77 -5.30
N GLY A 289 -10.64 8.98 -5.87
CA GLY A 289 -10.96 7.82 -6.71
C GLY A 289 -10.38 7.90 -8.13
N GLU A 290 -11.13 7.40 -9.12
CA GLU A 290 -10.68 7.27 -10.52
C GLU A 290 -11.15 8.41 -11.43
N ASN A 291 -12.02 9.29 -10.93
CA ASN A 291 -12.53 10.40 -11.74
C ASN A 291 -11.40 11.37 -12.08
N ALA A 292 -11.39 11.83 -13.33
CA ALA A 292 -10.39 12.78 -13.81
C ALA A 292 -10.36 14.06 -12.94
N PRO A 293 -9.18 14.65 -12.68
CA PRO A 293 -9.06 15.87 -11.88
C PRO A 293 -9.86 17.03 -12.46
N THR A 294 -10.54 17.77 -11.59
CA THR A 294 -11.26 19.00 -11.91
C THR A 294 -10.93 20.08 -10.88
N ALA A 295 -11.24 21.34 -11.19
CA ALA A 295 -11.01 22.46 -10.27
C ALA A 295 -11.81 22.38 -8.96
N SER A 296 -12.87 21.55 -8.88
CA SER A 296 -13.57 21.30 -7.61
C SER A 296 -12.85 20.27 -6.73
N LEU A 297 -12.09 19.36 -7.34
CA LEU A 297 -11.41 18.25 -6.68
C LEU A 297 -9.97 18.59 -6.25
N ALA A 298 -9.28 19.45 -6.99
CA ALA A 298 -7.91 19.85 -6.67
C ALA A 298 -7.54 21.21 -7.27
N ASN A 299 -6.48 21.82 -6.72
CA ASN A 299 -5.84 23.00 -7.29
C ASN A 299 -4.60 22.61 -8.10
N PHE A 300 -4.65 22.73 -9.43
CA PHE A 300 -3.57 22.32 -10.32
C PHE A 300 -3.65 23.06 -11.68
N GLY A 301 -2.61 22.92 -12.50
CA GLY A 301 -2.59 23.41 -13.88
C GLY A 301 -2.73 24.91 -14.04
N LYS A 302 -2.42 25.69 -13.00
CA LYS A 302 -2.39 27.15 -13.05
C LYS A 302 -1.18 27.65 -13.84
N GLU A 303 -1.28 28.85 -14.39
CA GLU A 303 -0.14 29.53 -14.98
C GLU A 303 0.87 29.90 -13.88
N SER A 304 2.16 29.77 -14.18
CA SER A 304 3.21 30.26 -13.28
C SER A 304 3.01 31.75 -13.00
N GLY A 305 3.13 32.12 -11.73
CA GLY A 305 2.86 33.48 -11.26
C GLY A 305 3.08 33.59 -9.75
N ASN A 306 2.61 34.69 -9.16
CA ASN A 306 2.72 34.87 -7.72
C ASN A 306 1.81 33.83 -6.99
N PRO A 307 2.38 32.97 -6.12
CA PRO A 307 1.63 31.92 -5.43
C PRO A 307 0.51 32.49 -4.56
N PHE A 308 0.69 33.69 -3.99
CA PHE A 308 -0.31 34.37 -3.15
C PHE A 308 -1.35 35.16 -3.94
N ALA A 309 -1.20 35.31 -5.26
CA ALA A 309 -2.12 36.04 -6.13
C ALA A 309 -2.84 35.11 -7.12
N GLY A 310 -3.48 34.06 -6.60
CA GLY A 310 -4.29 33.12 -7.39
C GLY A 310 -3.60 31.81 -7.74
N GLY A 311 -2.39 31.59 -7.23
CA GLY A 311 -1.71 30.29 -7.33
C GLY A 311 -2.22 29.29 -6.30
N LEU A 312 -2.04 29.59 -5.02
CA LEU A 312 -2.47 28.76 -3.89
C LEU A 312 -3.95 28.96 -3.55
N THR A 313 -4.54 27.94 -2.94
CA THR A 313 -5.89 28.00 -2.36
C THR A 313 -5.84 27.73 -0.85
N SER A 314 -6.91 28.07 -0.14
CA SER A 314 -7.04 27.74 1.29
C SER A 314 -6.77 26.26 1.52
N ILE A 315 -6.08 25.93 2.61
CA ILE A 315 -5.84 24.55 3.04
C ILE A 315 -7.14 23.76 3.26
N THR A 316 -8.29 24.44 3.39
CA THR A 316 -9.61 23.83 3.59
C THR A 316 -10.46 23.72 2.32
N SER A 317 -9.95 24.19 1.17
CA SER A 317 -10.62 24.09 -0.12
C SER A 317 -10.68 22.65 -0.65
N HIS A 318 -11.48 22.42 -1.70
CA HIS A 318 -11.59 21.15 -2.41
C HIS A 318 -12.13 20.00 -1.55
N GLU A 319 -13.26 20.25 -0.88
CA GLU A 319 -13.91 19.25 -0.03
C GLU A 319 -14.22 17.94 -0.77
N ASP A 320 -14.66 18.00 -2.03
CA ASP A 320 -14.92 16.79 -2.82
C ASP A 320 -13.63 16.03 -3.21
N GLY A 321 -12.47 16.66 -3.03
CA GLY A 321 -11.14 16.10 -3.28
C GLY A 321 -10.53 15.33 -2.10
N LYS A 322 -11.26 15.17 -0.99
CA LYS A 322 -10.77 14.46 0.20
C LYS A 322 -10.35 13.02 -0.12
N SER A 323 -9.29 12.58 0.57
CA SER A 323 -8.91 11.17 0.60
C SER A 323 -9.97 10.29 1.30
N PRO A 324 -9.90 8.95 1.21
CA PRO A 324 -10.86 8.08 1.91
C PRO A 324 -10.77 8.19 3.44
N TYR A 325 -9.71 8.79 3.98
CA TYR A 325 -9.58 9.09 5.41
C TYR A 325 -10.05 10.51 5.78
N GLY A 326 -10.54 11.30 4.81
CA GLY A 326 -11.03 12.66 5.02
C GLY A 326 -9.95 13.74 5.00
N ILE A 327 -8.74 13.42 4.53
CA ILE A 327 -7.60 14.34 4.48
C ILE A 327 -7.66 15.15 3.18
N PHE A 328 -7.46 16.46 3.29
CA PHE A 328 -7.57 17.41 2.18
C PHE A 328 -6.25 17.60 1.45
N ASN A 329 -6.32 18.04 0.19
CA ASN A 329 -5.19 18.47 -0.63
C ASN A 329 -4.01 17.47 -0.69
N LEU A 330 -4.28 16.16 -0.69
CA LEU A 330 -3.25 15.15 -1.00
C LEU A 330 -3.00 15.03 -2.52
N ALA A 331 -3.55 15.95 -3.32
CA ALA A 331 -3.29 16.09 -4.73
C ALA A 331 -3.42 17.58 -5.11
N GLY A 332 -2.34 18.17 -5.60
CA GLY A 332 -2.24 19.58 -5.98
C GLY A 332 -2.06 20.51 -4.78
N ASN A 333 -2.30 21.80 -5.02
CA ASN A 333 -2.00 22.91 -4.10
C ASN A 333 -0.50 23.06 -3.83
N VAL A 334 0.13 22.23 -2.99
CA VAL A 334 1.59 22.21 -2.82
C VAL A 334 2.14 20.79 -2.84
N GLU A 335 3.37 20.64 -3.32
CA GLU A 335 4.16 19.44 -3.07
C GLU A 335 4.47 19.33 -1.58
N GLU A 336 4.50 18.10 -1.06
CA GLU A 336 4.68 17.86 0.36
C GLU A 336 5.95 17.07 0.66
N TRP A 337 6.83 17.63 1.50
CA TRP A 337 7.97 16.91 2.07
C TRP A 337 7.52 15.70 2.89
N VAL A 338 8.17 14.55 2.65
CA VAL A 338 8.07 13.35 3.50
C VAL A 338 9.42 13.00 4.13
N ALA A 339 9.46 12.10 5.11
CA ALA A 339 10.66 11.78 5.87
C ALA A 339 11.75 11.07 5.03
N ASP A 340 11.33 10.28 4.05
CA ASP A 340 12.15 9.31 3.34
C ASP A 340 13.20 9.97 2.43
N TRP A 341 14.39 9.35 2.39
CA TRP A 341 15.36 9.58 1.33
C TRP A 341 14.88 8.94 0.02
N TYR A 342 15.13 9.59 -1.10
CA TYR A 342 14.79 9.01 -2.41
C TYR A 342 15.82 7.94 -2.81
N ALA A 343 15.31 6.89 -3.43
CA ALA A 343 16.09 5.89 -4.17
C ALA A 343 15.31 5.50 -5.43
N GLU A 344 16.08 5.08 -6.45
CA GLU A 344 15.54 4.50 -7.68
C GLU A 344 14.93 3.13 -7.33
N GLY A 345 13.61 3.13 -7.15
CA GLY A 345 12.85 1.99 -6.64
C GLY A 345 12.78 1.90 -5.11
N TYR A 346 11.94 0.97 -4.64
CA TYR A 346 11.76 0.70 -3.22
C TYR A 346 12.77 -0.35 -2.73
N ARG A 347 13.23 -0.22 -1.47
CA ARG A 347 14.03 -1.26 -0.81
C ARG A 347 13.25 -2.58 -0.82
N THR A 348 13.88 -3.63 -1.34
CA THR A 348 13.32 -4.99 -1.29
C THR A 348 13.24 -5.47 0.16
N GLY A 349 12.12 -6.09 0.55
CA GLY A 349 11.91 -6.67 1.89
C GLY A 349 11.32 -5.75 2.97
N ALA A 350 11.41 -4.42 2.85
CA ALA A 350 10.81 -3.48 3.80
C ALA A 350 9.29 -3.35 3.56
N VAL A 351 8.51 -4.33 4.06
CA VAL A 351 7.05 -4.39 3.89
C VAL A 351 6.27 -3.91 5.12
N TRP A 352 6.91 -3.72 6.27
CA TRP A 352 6.26 -3.22 7.49
C TRP A 352 6.82 -1.86 7.87
N ASN A 353 5.96 -0.82 7.90
CA ASN A 353 6.32 0.57 8.16
C ASN A 353 7.61 1.02 7.44
N PRO A 354 7.70 0.93 6.11
CA PRO A 354 8.93 1.32 5.42
C PRO A 354 9.22 2.81 5.62
N THR A 355 10.49 3.11 5.91
CA THR A 355 11.02 4.48 6.15
C THR A 355 12.05 4.89 5.09
N GLY A 356 12.08 4.20 3.96
CA GLY A 356 13.05 4.44 2.89
C GLY A 356 14.48 3.98 3.23
N PRO A 357 15.48 4.41 2.44
CA PRO A 357 16.89 4.18 2.73
C PRO A 357 17.39 5.06 3.88
N ASP A 358 18.42 4.57 4.59
CA ASP A 358 18.93 5.22 5.81
C ASP A 358 19.66 6.56 5.48
N SER A 359 20.13 6.71 4.25
CA SER A 359 20.80 7.90 3.72
C SER A 359 20.51 8.07 2.24
N GLY A 360 20.59 9.30 1.74
CA GLY A 360 20.44 9.61 0.31
C GLY A 360 20.91 11.03 -0.01
N LYS A 361 20.84 11.39 -1.29
CA LYS A 361 21.15 12.74 -1.77
C LYS A 361 19.93 13.65 -1.71
N ASP A 362 18.79 13.12 -2.16
CA ASP A 362 17.55 13.86 -2.35
C ASP A 362 16.44 13.29 -1.46
N LYS A 363 15.52 14.13 -1.02
CA LYS A 363 14.34 13.74 -0.22
C LYS A 363 13.13 13.58 -1.13
N VAL A 364 12.26 12.66 -0.76
CA VAL A 364 11.00 12.44 -1.47
C VAL A 364 10.04 13.59 -1.22
N ILE A 365 9.29 13.93 -2.25
CA ILE A 365 8.12 14.83 -2.22
C ILE A 365 6.95 14.19 -2.96
N ARG A 366 5.72 14.50 -2.54
CA ARG A 366 4.48 13.88 -3.04
C ARG A 366 3.37 14.91 -3.29
N GLY A 367 2.29 14.52 -3.96
CA GLY A 367 1.05 15.29 -4.10
C GLY A 367 0.96 16.20 -5.32
N GLY A 368 2.09 16.69 -5.84
CA GLY A 368 2.09 17.69 -6.91
C GLY A 368 1.60 19.06 -6.45
N ALA A 369 1.68 20.06 -7.31
CA ALA A 369 1.50 21.46 -6.96
C ALA A 369 0.45 22.19 -7.81
N TRP A 370 0.14 23.43 -7.42
CA TRP A 370 -0.84 24.31 -8.06
C TRP A 370 -0.56 24.64 -9.54
N TYR A 371 0.71 24.75 -9.97
CA TYR A 371 1.06 24.88 -11.40
C TYR A 371 1.46 23.54 -12.06
N GLY A 372 1.40 22.45 -11.30
CA GLY A 372 1.77 21.11 -11.75
C GLY A 372 0.85 20.55 -12.84
N ARG A 373 1.38 19.60 -13.61
CA ARG A 373 0.63 18.86 -14.64
C ARG A 373 -0.27 17.78 -14.03
N LEU A 374 -1.27 17.33 -14.79
CA LEU A 374 -2.26 16.34 -14.36
C LEU A 374 -1.66 15.04 -13.79
N ASP A 375 -0.56 14.56 -14.38
CA ASP A 375 0.15 13.35 -13.96
C ASP A 375 0.87 13.50 -12.61
N ALA A 376 1.10 14.73 -12.15
CA ALA A 376 1.70 14.98 -10.84
C ALA A 376 0.73 14.76 -9.67
N LEU A 377 -0.58 14.65 -9.94
CA LEU A 377 -1.63 14.54 -8.93
C LEU A 377 -1.91 13.11 -8.47
N GLU A 378 -1.30 12.12 -9.12
CA GLU A 378 -1.56 10.72 -8.82
C GLU A 378 -0.97 10.32 -7.47
N THR A 379 -1.72 9.52 -6.71
CA THR A 379 -1.33 9.14 -5.35
C THR A 379 -0.01 8.37 -5.30
N ALA A 380 0.34 7.63 -6.34
CA ALA A 380 1.59 6.87 -6.42
C ALA A 380 2.78 7.66 -7.00
N ARG A 381 2.56 8.88 -7.51
CA ARG A 381 3.60 9.65 -8.20
C ARG A 381 4.65 10.17 -7.24
N ARG A 382 5.90 9.81 -7.48
CA ARG A 382 7.04 10.21 -6.66
C ARG A 382 7.87 11.28 -7.37
N PHE A 383 8.24 12.30 -6.61
CA PHE A 383 9.25 13.27 -7.01
C PHE A 383 10.35 13.31 -5.94
N TYR A 384 11.47 13.95 -6.25
CA TYR A 384 12.59 14.05 -5.33
C TYR A 384 13.39 15.33 -5.58
N VAL A 385 13.85 15.95 -4.51
CA VAL A 385 14.57 17.22 -4.56
C VAL A 385 15.62 17.27 -3.46
N ASN A 386 16.66 18.09 -3.63
CA ASN A 386 17.68 18.30 -2.61
C ASN A 386 17.02 18.85 -1.32
N PRO A 387 17.32 18.29 -0.14
CA PRO A 387 16.69 18.71 1.13
C PRO A 387 16.94 20.17 1.53
N ALA A 388 17.94 20.84 0.94
CA ALA A 388 18.22 22.25 1.19
C ALA A 388 17.39 23.20 0.31
N ASP A 389 16.82 22.69 -0.79
CA ASP A 389 16.09 23.49 -1.76
C ASP A 389 14.75 23.95 -1.21
N ARG A 390 14.34 25.13 -1.65
CA ARG A 390 13.05 25.76 -1.37
C ARG A 390 12.34 26.01 -2.71
N SER A 391 11.02 26.12 -2.68
CA SER A 391 10.21 26.38 -3.87
C SER A 391 8.91 27.07 -3.48
N ASP A 392 8.32 27.81 -4.41
CA ASP A 392 7.07 28.58 -4.24
C ASP A 392 5.81 27.73 -4.28
N ASP A 393 5.98 26.41 -4.38
CA ASP A 393 4.91 25.43 -4.47
C ASP A 393 5.16 24.21 -3.58
N ARG A 394 6.13 24.29 -2.68
CA ARG A 394 6.48 23.18 -1.80
C ARG A 394 6.29 23.53 -0.33
N GLY A 395 5.43 22.76 0.31
CA GLY A 395 5.14 22.81 1.73
C GLY A 395 5.29 21.43 2.37
N PHE A 396 4.46 21.15 3.37
CA PHE A 396 4.45 19.89 4.10
C PHE A 396 3.21 19.76 4.99
N ARG A 397 3.03 18.56 5.53
CA ARG A 397 2.14 18.26 6.65
C ARG A 397 2.86 17.35 7.65
N CYS A 398 2.36 17.27 8.89
CA CYS A 398 2.94 16.39 9.89
C CYS A 398 2.11 15.12 10.11
N ALA A 399 2.76 14.14 10.72
CA ALA A 399 2.17 12.90 11.22
C ALA A 399 2.66 12.61 12.65
N GLN A 400 1.92 11.78 13.37
CA GLN A 400 2.29 11.33 14.71
C GLN A 400 1.76 9.91 14.99
N GLU A 401 2.45 9.20 15.88
CA GLU A 401 2.03 7.86 16.31
C GLU A 401 0.69 7.89 17.05
N THR A 402 -0.01 6.75 17.05
CA THR A 402 -1.13 6.53 17.96
C THR A 402 -0.62 6.35 19.40
N PRO A 403 -1.34 6.85 20.44
CA PRO A 403 -1.00 6.54 21.82
C PRO A 403 -0.99 5.02 22.05
N LYS A 404 0.03 4.54 22.77
CA LYS A 404 0.19 3.11 23.11
C LYS A 404 -0.83 2.63 24.15
#